data_AF-A0A5C6UEA6-F1
#
_entry.id   AF-A0A5C6UEA6-F1
#
_cell.length_a   1.000
_cell.length_b   1.000
_cell.length_c   1.000
_cell.angle_alpha   90.00
_cell.angle_beta   90.00
_cell.angle_gamma   90.00
#
_symmetry.space_group_name_H-M   'P 1'
#
loop_
_entity.id
_entity.type
_entity.pdbx_description
1 polymer ?
#
loop_
_entity_poly.entity_id
_entity_poly.type
_entity_poly.pdbx_seq_one_letter_code
_entity_poly.pdbx_strand_id
1 'polypeptide(L)'
;MTIETENDRPLAHTEATKMLAEAIAAKQALGVSQRDLAIALGYRSGVIVSHMANGRAPIPIDRSKDISDLLDLDRNAFLLAVLEQRLPMLDFRSLIGNHSLIDEKDERLMKQFEVIAGRPLSTLPADHLDLIRECLADREPRSRWLSLHELPIVALIRRLRPTFRSQGLTQADQEKVQEALR
;
A
#
# COMPACT_ATOMS: atom_id res chain seq x y z
N MET A 1 -41.81 -26.18 21.02
CA MET A 1 -41.90 -24.92 20.26
C MET A 1 -41.07 -23.89 21.02
N THR A 2 -39.77 -23.88 20.79
CA THR A 2 -38.84 -22.93 21.42
C THR A 2 -38.98 -21.60 20.69
N ILE A 3 -39.40 -20.57 21.41
CA ILE A 3 -39.43 -19.19 20.95
C ILE A 3 -37.96 -18.79 20.78
N GLU A 4 -37.45 -18.82 19.55
CA GLU A 4 -36.16 -18.22 19.21
C GLU A 4 -36.29 -16.71 19.47
N THR A 5 -35.75 -16.27 20.61
CA THR A 5 -35.63 -14.86 20.90
C THR A 5 -34.56 -14.29 19.97
N GLU A 6 -34.94 -13.31 19.18
CA GLU A 6 -34.20 -12.66 18.09
C GLU A 6 -32.86 -12.02 18.52
N ASN A 7 -32.40 -12.22 19.76
CA ASN A 7 -31.28 -11.50 20.37
C ASN A 7 -30.24 -12.38 21.08
N ASP A 8 -30.27 -13.70 20.88
CA ASP A 8 -29.34 -14.61 21.58
C ASP A 8 -27.93 -14.65 20.95
N ARG A 9 -27.77 -14.12 19.72
CA ARG A 9 -26.51 -14.11 18.96
C ARG A 9 -26.32 -12.80 18.17
N PRO A 10 -26.12 -11.67 18.85
CA PRO A 10 -26.12 -10.35 18.22
C PRO A 10 -25.01 -10.15 17.17
N LEU A 11 -23.91 -10.91 17.25
CA LEU A 11 -22.73 -10.72 16.40
C LEU A 11 -22.57 -11.81 15.33
N ALA A 12 -23.55 -12.70 15.17
CA ALA A 12 -23.47 -13.85 14.26
C ALA A 12 -23.25 -13.44 12.79
N HIS A 13 -23.74 -12.26 12.40
CA HIS A 13 -23.66 -11.76 11.03
C HIS A 13 -22.34 -11.06 10.70
N THR A 14 -21.52 -10.74 11.71
CA THR A 14 -20.26 -10.01 11.52
C THR A 14 -19.19 -10.88 10.86
N GLU A 15 -18.37 -10.28 10.00
CA GLU A 15 -17.31 -11.00 9.28
C GLU A 15 -16.31 -11.66 10.23
N ALA A 16 -15.96 -11.02 11.35
CA ALA A 16 -15.05 -11.59 12.33
C ALA A 16 -15.58 -12.92 12.91
N THR A 17 -16.88 -12.99 13.19
CA THR A 17 -17.52 -14.21 13.69
C THR A 17 -17.48 -15.32 12.64
N LYS A 18 -17.77 -14.99 11.36
CA LYS A 18 -17.74 -15.96 10.26
C LYS A 18 -16.33 -16.51 10.05
N MET A 19 -15.33 -15.63 9.94
CA MET A 19 -13.91 -16.02 9.81
C MET A 19 -13.47 -16.93 10.95
N LEU A 20 -13.84 -16.59 12.18
CA LEU A 20 -13.50 -17.40 13.36
C LEU A 20 -14.20 -18.77 13.33
N ALA A 21 -15.50 -18.80 13.01
CA ALA A 21 -16.27 -20.03 12.93
C ALA A 21 -15.74 -20.99 11.85
N GLU A 22 -15.44 -20.46 10.66
CA GLU A 22 -14.87 -21.21 9.55
C GLU A 22 -13.50 -21.79 9.91
N ALA A 23 -12.61 -20.99 10.51
CA ALA A 23 -11.29 -21.46 10.87
C ALA A 23 -11.31 -22.51 12.00
N ILE A 24 -12.22 -22.37 12.97
CA ILE A 24 -12.43 -23.41 13.99
C ILE A 24 -12.95 -24.69 13.34
N ALA A 25 -13.93 -24.59 12.43
CA ALA A 25 -14.47 -25.76 11.72
C ALA A 25 -13.38 -26.47 10.90
N ALA A 26 -12.50 -25.71 10.25
CA ALA A 26 -11.35 -26.27 9.52
C ALA A 26 -10.39 -27.04 10.44
N LYS A 27 -10.05 -26.50 11.62
CA LYS A 27 -9.20 -27.21 12.59
C LYS A 27 -9.90 -28.44 13.18
N GLN A 28 -11.22 -28.38 13.40
CA GLN A 28 -12.01 -29.53 13.87
C GLN A 28 -12.07 -30.65 12.83
N ALA A 29 -12.15 -30.31 11.54
CA ALA A 29 -12.07 -31.29 10.45
C ALA A 29 -10.69 -32.01 10.41
N LEU A 30 -9.63 -31.36 10.91
CA LEU A 30 -8.31 -31.97 11.10
C LEU A 30 -8.18 -32.75 12.43
N GLY A 31 -9.27 -32.92 13.18
CA GLY A 31 -9.31 -33.68 14.42
C GLY A 31 -8.93 -32.88 15.68
N VAL A 32 -8.70 -31.56 15.59
CA VAL A 32 -8.41 -30.73 16.77
C VAL A 32 -9.70 -30.45 17.52
N SER A 33 -9.77 -30.84 18.80
CA SER A 33 -10.99 -30.60 19.58
C SER A 33 -11.15 -29.13 19.95
N GLN A 34 -12.39 -28.70 20.18
CA GLN A 34 -12.67 -27.32 20.63
C GLN A 34 -12.02 -27.02 21.99
N ARG A 35 -11.83 -28.04 22.84
CA ARG A 35 -11.16 -27.91 24.12
C ARG A 35 -9.68 -27.62 23.94
N ASP A 36 -9.02 -28.29 22.99
CA ASP A 36 -7.60 -28.10 22.71
C ASP A 36 -7.34 -26.72 22.12
N LEU A 37 -8.21 -26.25 21.21
CA LEU A 37 -8.17 -24.88 20.70
C LEU A 37 -8.30 -23.85 21.82
N ALA A 38 -9.22 -24.07 22.77
CA ALA A 38 -9.39 -23.16 23.90
C ALA A 38 -8.16 -23.11 24.80
N ILE A 39 -7.55 -24.27 25.10
CA ILE A 39 -6.32 -24.35 25.90
C ILE A 39 -5.16 -23.64 25.18
N ALA A 40 -4.99 -23.88 23.87
CA ALA A 40 -3.95 -23.24 23.07
C ALA A 40 -4.14 -21.71 22.98
N LEU A 41 -5.39 -21.24 22.94
CA LEU A 41 -5.73 -19.83 23.05
C LEU A 41 -5.73 -19.32 24.50
N GLY A 42 -5.27 -20.08 25.49
CA GLY A 42 -5.18 -19.64 26.89
C GLY A 42 -6.53 -19.41 27.60
N TYR A 43 -7.63 -19.97 27.08
CA TYR A 43 -8.94 -19.95 27.72
C TYR A 43 -9.14 -21.17 28.62
N ARG A 44 -9.72 -20.95 29.81
CA ARG A 44 -10.03 -22.03 30.76
C ARG A 44 -11.18 -22.94 30.32
N SER A 45 -11.99 -22.50 29.36
CA SER A 45 -13.19 -23.20 28.90
C SER A 45 -13.40 -23.01 27.40
N GLY A 46 -13.73 -24.11 26.71
CA GLY A 46 -14.11 -24.09 25.29
C GLY A 46 -15.43 -23.38 25.00
N VAL A 47 -16.23 -23.11 26.03
CA VAL A 47 -17.48 -22.35 25.91
C VAL A 47 -17.23 -20.92 25.42
N ILE A 48 -16.14 -20.28 25.88
CA ILE A 48 -15.81 -18.91 25.45
C ILE A 48 -15.53 -18.88 23.95
N VAL A 49 -14.75 -19.84 23.45
CA VAL A 49 -14.45 -20.00 22.02
C VAL A 49 -15.73 -20.26 21.23
N SER A 50 -16.63 -21.11 21.75
CA SER A 50 -17.95 -21.36 21.13
C SER A 50 -18.83 -20.11 21.09
N HIS A 51 -18.85 -19.31 22.15
CA HIS A 51 -19.62 -18.08 22.21
C HIS A 51 -19.11 -17.03 21.23
N MET A 52 -17.80 -16.91 21.06
CA MET A 52 -17.22 -16.04 20.03
C MET A 52 -17.57 -16.54 18.63
N ALA A 53 -17.36 -17.83 18.35
CA ALA A 53 -17.64 -18.42 17.04
C ALA A 53 -19.13 -18.36 16.64
N ASN A 54 -20.04 -18.38 17.61
CA ASN A 54 -21.48 -18.28 17.36
C ASN A 54 -22.01 -16.84 17.47
N GLY A 55 -21.15 -15.84 17.71
CA GLY A 55 -21.56 -14.44 17.81
C GLY A 55 -22.37 -14.09 19.06
N ARG A 56 -22.29 -14.91 20.12
CA ARG A 56 -22.83 -14.61 21.46
C ARG A 56 -21.92 -13.67 22.25
N ALA A 57 -20.61 -13.72 21.99
CA ALA A 57 -19.62 -12.87 22.62
C ALA A 57 -18.74 -12.20 21.54
N PRO A 58 -18.32 -10.95 21.74
CA PRO A 58 -17.41 -10.29 20.82
C PRO A 58 -16.01 -10.88 20.92
N ILE A 59 -15.27 -10.80 19.82
CA ILE A 59 -13.87 -11.20 19.77
C ILE A 59 -13.02 -10.09 20.42
N PRO A 60 -12.09 -10.40 21.34
CA PRO A 60 -11.21 -9.41 21.93
C PRO A 60 -10.16 -8.91 20.93
N ILE A 61 -10.01 -7.58 20.80
CA ILE A 61 -9.05 -6.96 19.88
C ILE A 61 -7.61 -7.35 20.26
N ASP A 62 -7.30 -7.35 21.55
CA ASP A 62 -6.01 -7.73 22.12
C ASP A 62 -5.62 -9.19 21.83
N ARG A 63 -6.61 -10.06 21.60
CA ARG A 63 -6.39 -11.48 21.30
C ARG A 63 -6.44 -11.81 19.81
N SER A 64 -6.76 -10.84 18.96
CA SER A 64 -6.89 -11.05 17.51
C SER A 64 -5.62 -11.65 16.88
N LYS A 65 -4.44 -11.20 17.34
CA LYS A 65 -3.15 -11.72 16.88
C LYS A 65 -2.96 -13.19 17.24
N ASP A 66 -3.14 -13.55 18.51
CA ASP A 66 -2.96 -14.94 18.96
C ASP A 66 -3.96 -15.88 18.29
N ILE A 67 -5.20 -15.43 18.09
CA ILE A 67 -6.25 -16.17 17.41
C ILE A 67 -5.90 -16.39 15.94
N SER A 68 -5.48 -15.34 15.23
CA SER A 68 -5.12 -15.45 13.82
C SER A 68 -3.89 -16.34 13.60
N ASP A 69 -2.91 -16.27 14.49
CA ASP A 69 -1.71 -17.12 14.44
C ASP A 69 -2.02 -18.59 14.67
N LEU A 70 -2.87 -18.91 15.65
CA LEU A 70 -3.20 -20.31 15.94
C LEU A 70 -4.10 -20.92 14.85
N LEU A 71 -5.01 -20.11 14.30
CA LEU A 71 -6.03 -20.57 13.36
C LEU A 71 -5.63 -20.40 11.88
N ASP A 72 -4.40 -19.97 11.60
CA ASP A 72 -3.89 -19.71 10.25
C ASP A 72 -4.77 -18.73 9.45
N LEU A 73 -5.29 -17.70 10.12
CA LEU A 73 -6.06 -16.62 9.49
C LEU A 73 -5.13 -15.52 8.98
N ASP A 74 -5.55 -14.80 7.94
CA ASP A 74 -4.90 -13.56 7.57
C ASP A 74 -5.01 -12.54 8.72
N ARG A 75 -3.87 -12.17 9.32
CA ARG A 75 -3.81 -11.31 10.50
C ARG A 75 -4.48 -9.96 10.27
N ASN A 76 -4.26 -9.34 9.12
CA ASN A 76 -4.72 -7.99 8.83
C ASN A 76 -6.22 -7.97 8.56
N ALA A 77 -6.70 -8.91 7.73
CA ALA A 77 -8.11 -9.07 7.44
C ALA A 77 -8.90 -9.43 8.70
N PHE A 78 -8.37 -10.33 9.54
CA PHE A 78 -9.04 -10.72 10.77
C PHE A 78 -9.07 -9.58 11.80
N LEU A 79 -7.95 -8.86 12.00
CA LEU A 79 -7.93 -7.69 12.88
C LEU A 79 -8.92 -6.63 12.43
N LEU A 80 -8.96 -6.32 11.13
CA LEU A 80 -9.90 -5.37 10.55
C LEU A 80 -11.35 -5.77 10.83
N ALA A 81 -11.69 -7.04 10.59
CA ALA A 81 -13.02 -7.57 10.88
C ALA A 81 -13.38 -7.46 12.37
N VAL A 82 -12.43 -7.74 13.28
CA VAL A 82 -12.63 -7.63 14.73
C VAL A 82 -12.83 -6.16 15.15
N LEU A 83 -12.12 -5.22 14.53
CA LEU A 83 -12.31 -3.79 14.76
C LEU A 83 -13.69 -3.32 14.30
N GLU A 84 -14.13 -3.74 13.11
CA GLU A 84 -15.48 -3.46 12.58
C GLU A 84 -16.57 -4.02 13.52
N GLN A 85 -16.37 -5.24 14.06
CA GLN A 85 -17.29 -5.84 15.03
C GLN A 85 -17.41 -5.02 16.32
N ARG A 86 -16.30 -4.46 16.82
CA ARG A 86 -16.24 -3.75 18.11
C ARG A 86 -16.63 -2.29 18.02
N LEU A 87 -16.38 -1.66 16.88
CA LEU A 87 -16.59 -0.24 16.65
C LEU A 87 -17.35 -0.04 15.31
N PRO A 88 -18.61 -0.49 15.24
CA PRO A 88 -19.38 -0.49 13.98
C PRO A 88 -19.69 0.91 13.43
N MET A 89 -19.48 1.96 14.24
CA MET A 89 -19.66 3.35 13.83
C MET A 89 -18.48 3.90 13.03
N LEU A 90 -17.35 3.19 13.00
CA LEU A 90 -16.14 3.59 12.29
C LEU A 90 -15.96 2.75 11.03
N ASP A 91 -15.84 3.41 9.89
CA ASP A 91 -15.47 2.77 8.64
C ASP A 91 -13.95 2.65 8.55
N PHE A 92 -13.41 1.55 9.08
CA PHE A 92 -11.97 1.30 9.05
C PHE A 92 -11.42 1.07 7.64
N ARG A 93 -12.26 0.65 6.70
CA ARG A 93 -11.82 0.43 5.31
C ARG A 93 -11.47 1.74 4.63
N SER A 94 -12.23 2.81 4.88
CA SER A 94 -11.86 4.14 4.38
C SER A 94 -10.67 4.76 5.12
N LEU A 95 -10.52 4.49 6.43
CA LEU A 95 -9.37 4.96 7.20
C LEU A 95 -8.05 4.31 6.76
N ILE A 96 -8.06 3.01 6.48
CA ILE A 96 -6.86 2.23 6.10
C ILE A 96 -6.63 2.26 4.58
N GLY A 97 -7.69 2.28 3.78
CA GLY A 97 -7.63 2.32 2.32
C GLY A 97 -6.98 3.60 1.77
N ASN A 98 -6.98 4.69 2.53
CA ASN A 98 -6.24 5.91 2.20
C ASN A 98 -4.71 5.77 2.39
N HIS A 99 -4.23 4.76 3.12
CA HIS A 99 -2.80 4.51 3.29
C HIS A 99 -2.27 3.44 2.33
N SER A 100 -2.93 2.29 2.16
CA SER A 100 -2.31 1.14 1.48
C SER A 100 -2.12 1.26 -0.04
N LEU A 101 -2.97 1.98 -0.77
CA LEU A 101 -2.85 2.12 -2.23
C LEU A 101 -1.87 3.23 -2.66
N ILE A 102 -1.66 4.21 -1.79
CA ILE A 102 -0.69 5.29 -2.00
C ILE A 102 0.71 4.75 -1.65
N ASP A 103 0.85 4.00 -0.55
CA ASP A 103 2.13 3.50 -0.08
C ASP A 103 2.80 2.53 -1.06
N GLU A 104 2.07 1.57 -1.65
CA GLU A 104 2.71 0.61 -2.57
C GLU A 104 3.18 1.26 -3.88
N LYS A 105 2.40 2.20 -4.42
CA LYS A 105 2.76 2.87 -5.67
C LYS A 105 3.91 3.85 -5.43
N ASP A 106 3.85 4.59 -4.32
CA ASP A 106 4.88 5.55 -3.95
C ASP A 106 6.17 4.83 -3.54
N GLU A 107 6.09 3.71 -2.82
CA GLU A 107 7.27 2.90 -2.47
C GLU A 107 7.91 2.27 -3.72
N ARG A 108 7.10 1.77 -4.67
CA ARG A 108 7.62 1.26 -5.96
C ARG A 108 8.27 2.37 -6.78
N LEU A 109 7.67 3.55 -6.85
CA LEU A 109 8.23 4.70 -7.56
C LEU A 109 9.53 5.18 -6.89
N MET A 110 9.55 5.31 -5.56
CA MET A 110 10.74 5.67 -4.80
C MET A 110 11.88 4.69 -5.06
N LYS A 111 11.62 3.37 -4.99
CA LYS A 111 12.62 2.34 -5.31
C LYS A 111 13.15 2.47 -6.74
N GLN A 112 12.29 2.76 -7.72
CA GLN A 112 12.73 2.96 -9.11
C GLN A 112 13.65 4.18 -9.24
N PHE A 113 13.33 5.29 -8.59
CA PHE A 113 14.17 6.49 -8.62
C PHE A 113 15.51 6.29 -7.90
N GLU A 114 15.53 5.56 -6.78
CA GLU A 114 16.77 5.23 -6.06
C GLU A 114 17.70 4.32 -6.88
N VAL A 115 17.12 3.36 -7.62
CA VAL A 115 17.87 2.53 -8.57
C VAL A 115 18.49 3.38 -9.68
N ILE A 116 17.74 4.34 -10.24
CA ILE A 116 18.23 5.25 -11.28
C ILE A 116 19.33 6.17 -10.74
N ALA A 117 19.14 6.71 -9.53
CA ALA A 117 20.10 7.61 -8.89
C ALA A 117 21.35 6.87 -8.35
N GLY A 118 21.28 5.54 -8.21
CA GLY A 118 22.30 4.69 -7.59
C GLY A 118 22.52 4.98 -6.10
N ARG A 119 21.59 5.71 -5.47
CA ARG A 119 21.68 6.17 -4.07
C ARG A 119 20.28 6.51 -3.54
N PRO A 120 20.08 6.54 -2.22
CA PRO A 120 18.82 6.99 -1.63
C PRO A 120 18.53 8.44 -2.00
N LEU A 121 17.28 8.78 -2.32
CA LEU A 121 16.90 10.15 -2.70
C LEU A 121 17.14 11.17 -1.58
N SER A 122 17.08 10.70 -0.32
CA SER A 122 17.42 11.49 0.87
C SER A 122 18.87 11.98 0.91
N THR A 123 19.74 11.39 0.09
CA THR A 123 21.17 11.74 0.02
C THR A 123 21.52 12.61 -1.21
N LEU A 124 20.52 13.04 -1.98
CA LEU A 124 20.75 13.91 -3.12
C LEU A 124 21.24 15.30 -2.67
N PRO A 125 22.27 15.86 -3.33
CA PRO A 125 22.68 17.24 -3.11
C PRO A 125 21.54 18.23 -3.35
N ALA A 126 21.53 19.35 -2.63
CA ALA A 126 20.51 20.39 -2.76
C ALA A 126 20.30 20.85 -4.21
N ASP A 127 21.39 21.05 -4.95
CA ASP A 127 21.35 21.47 -6.37
C ASP A 127 20.55 20.51 -7.27
N HIS A 128 20.61 19.20 -7.00
CA HIS A 128 19.84 18.21 -7.76
C HIS A 128 18.35 18.27 -7.41
N LEU A 129 18.03 18.50 -6.14
CA LEU A 129 16.64 18.64 -5.69
C LEU A 129 16.00 19.90 -6.28
N ASP A 130 16.76 20.99 -6.42
CA ASP A 130 16.26 22.22 -7.03
C ASP A 130 16.00 22.07 -8.52
N LEU A 131 16.85 21.34 -9.26
CA LEU A 131 16.59 20.99 -10.66
C LEU A 131 15.35 20.10 -10.81
N ILE A 132 15.16 19.13 -9.92
CA ILE A 132 13.95 18.28 -9.91
C ILE A 132 12.72 19.14 -9.66
N ARG A 133 12.77 20.07 -8.70
CA ARG A 133 11.68 21.01 -8.41
C ARG A 133 11.38 21.92 -9.59
N GLU A 134 12.38 22.45 -10.27
CA GLU A 134 12.20 23.29 -11.46
C GLU A 134 11.54 22.49 -12.60
N CYS A 135 12.00 21.25 -12.84
CA CYS A 135 11.43 20.37 -13.84
C CYS A 135 9.97 20.01 -13.55
N LEU A 136 9.62 19.77 -12.27
CA LEU A 136 8.24 19.49 -11.86
C LEU A 136 7.34 20.74 -11.88
N ALA A 137 7.90 21.92 -11.64
CA ALA A 137 7.18 23.19 -11.70
C ALA A 137 6.93 23.66 -13.15
N ASP A 138 7.68 23.13 -14.12
CA ASP A 138 7.48 23.40 -15.52
C ASP A 138 6.18 22.74 -16.03
N ARG A 139 5.39 23.51 -16.79
CA ARG A 139 4.15 23.00 -17.40
C ARG A 139 4.42 22.09 -18.59
N GLU A 140 5.57 22.26 -19.25
CA GLU A 140 5.96 21.47 -20.42
C GLU A 140 7.44 21.07 -20.35
N PRO A 141 7.84 20.18 -19.43
CA PRO A 141 9.23 19.81 -19.24
C PRO A 141 9.86 19.21 -20.51
N ARG A 142 9.08 18.52 -21.35
CA ARG A 142 9.57 17.94 -22.61
C ARG A 142 9.92 18.95 -23.71
N SER A 143 9.44 20.18 -23.63
CA SER A 143 9.75 21.21 -24.63
C SER A 143 10.95 22.07 -24.22
N ARG A 144 11.16 22.26 -22.91
CA ARG A 144 12.28 23.05 -22.36
C ARG A 144 13.50 22.21 -22.00
N TRP A 145 13.32 20.99 -21.49
CA TRP A 145 14.40 20.15 -20.99
C TRP A 145 14.84 19.14 -22.04
N LEU A 146 16.15 18.93 -22.12
CA LEU A 146 16.75 18.00 -23.06
C LEU A 146 16.63 16.56 -22.53
N SER A 147 16.12 15.68 -23.37
CA SER A 147 16.19 14.23 -23.16
C SER A 147 17.61 13.70 -23.32
N LEU A 148 17.86 12.48 -22.83
CA LEU A 148 19.15 11.80 -22.97
C LEU A 148 19.56 11.63 -24.45
N HIS A 149 18.60 11.56 -25.36
CA HIS A 149 18.86 11.41 -26.80
C HIS A 149 19.21 12.74 -27.49
N GLU A 150 18.78 13.87 -26.92
CA GLU A 150 19.07 15.21 -27.45
C GLU A 150 20.40 15.77 -26.92
N LEU A 151 20.87 15.28 -25.76
CA LEU A 151 22.12 15.70 -25.16
C LEU A 151 23.33 15.58 -26.10
N PRO A 152 23.54 14.49 -26.86
CA PRO A 152 24.66 14.40 -27.79
C PRO A 152 24.63 15.47 -28.88
N ILE A 153 23.45 15.80 -29.41
CA ILE A 153 23.26 16.81 -30.45
C ILE A 153 23.58 18.19 -29.89
N VAL A 154 23.03 18.52 -28.71
CA VAL A 154 23.29 19.82 -28.07
C VAL A 154 24.75 19.94 -27.62
N ALA A 155 25.38 18.85 -27.17
CA ALA A 155 26.81 18.82 -26.86
C ALA A 155 27.67 19.08 -28.12
N LEU A 156 27.30 18.50 -29.26
CA LEU A 156 27.94 18.76 -30.55
C LEU A 156 27.79 20.22 -30.96
N ILE A 157 26.59 20.79 -30.85
CA ILE A 157 26.34 22.21 -31.15
C ILE A 157 27.18 23.11 -30.25
N ARG A 158 27.22 22.85 -28.94
CA ARG A 158 28.05 23.61 -27.99
C ARG A 158 29.54 23.55 -28.32
N ARG A 159 30.01 22.42 -28.84
CA ARG A 159 31.41 22.25 -29.30
C ARG A 159 31.68 23.05 -30.57
N LEU A 160 30.76 23.05 -31.53
CA LEU A 160 30.89 23.74 -32.81
C LEU A 160 30.65 25.25 -32.71
N ARG A 161 29.87 25.68 -31.71
CA ARG A 161 29.50 27.07 -31.43
C ARG A 161 29.55 27.33 -29.92
N PRO A 162 30.71 27.74 -29.38
CA PRO A 162 30.86 28.02 -27.95
C PRO A 162 29.93 29.12 -27.43
N THR A 163 29.55 30.08 -28.28
CA THR A 163 28.62 31.19 -27.96
C THR A 163 27.15 30.76 -27.88
N PHE A 164 26.82 29.53 -28.28
CA PHE A 164 25.45 29.01 -28.27
C PHE A 164 24.77 29.10 -26.90
N ARG A 165 25.54 28.93 -25.80
CA ARG A 165 25.00 29.01 -24.44
C ARG A 165 24.45 30.39 -24.06
N SER A 166 24.99 31.47 -24.64
CA SER A 166 24.63 32.84 -24.26
C SER A 166 23.84 33.59 -25.33
N GLN A 167 24.01 33.22 -26.61
CA GLN A 167 23.44 33.96 -27.75
C GLN A 167 22.50 33.11 -28.62
N GLY A 168 22.35 31.82 -28.33
CA GLY A 168 21.57 30.90 -29.16
C GLY A 168 22.22 30.62 -30.52
N LEU A 169 21.46 30.03 -31.44
CA LEU A 169 21.89 29.84 -32.84
C LEU A 169 21.56 31.09 -33.66
N THR A 170 22.49 31.49 -34.53
CA THR A 170 22.24 32.56 -35.51
C THR A 170 21.19 32.11 -36.52
N GLN A 171 20.50 33.06 -37.15
CA GLN A 171 19.47 32.77 -38.16
C GLN A 171 20.01 31.91 -39.32
N ALA A 172 21.23 32.19 -39.79
CA ALA A 172 21.88 31.39 -40.82
C ALA A 172 22.23 29.95 -40.36
N ASP A 173 22.54 29.74 -39.08
CA ASP A 173 22.75 28.39 -38.55
C ASP A 173 21.40 27.65 -38.38
N GLN A 174 20.32 28.34 -38.01
CA GLN A 174 18.98 27.75 -37.91
C GLN A 174 18.46 27.27 -39.27
N GLU A 175 18.64 28.07 -40.34
CA GLU A 175 18.27 27.69 -41.71
C GLU A 175 19.00 26.42 -42.17
N LYS A 176 20.30 26.31 -41.89
CA LYS A 176 21.10 25.12 -42.21
C LYS A 176 20.68 23.88 -41.43
N VAL A 177 20.32 24.04 -40.16
CA VAL A 177 19.78 22.93 -39.35
C VAL A 177 18.41 22.50 -39.88
N GLN A 178 17.58 23.45 -40.29
CA GLN A 178 16.27 23.15 -40.88
C GLN A 178 16.39 22.46 -42.24
N GLU A 179 17.37 22.83 -43.07
CA GLU A 179 17.67 22.17 -44.34
C GLU A 179 18.22 20.75 -44.13
N ALA A 180 19.07 20.54 -43.12
CA ALA A 180 19.69 19.24 -42.85
C ALA A 180 18.76 18.22 -42.17
N LEU A 181 17.69 18.67 -41.49
CA LEU A 181 16.75 17.82 -40.76
C LEU A 181 15.38 17.68 -41.44
N ARG A 182 15.14 18.40 -42.54
CA ARG A 182 14.00 18.17 -43.44
C ARG A 182 14.32 17.07 -44.45
#